data_AF-A0A8J2K212-F1
#
_entry.id   AF-A0A8J2K212-F1
#
_cell.length_a   1.000
_cell.length_b   1.000
_cell.length_c   1.000
_cell.angle_alpha   90.00
_cell.angle_beta   90.00
_cell.angle_gamma   90.00
#
_symmetry.space_group_name_H-M   'P 1'
#
loop_
_entity.id
_entity.type
_entity.pdbx_description
1 polymer ?
#
loop_
_entity_poly.entity_id
_entity_poly.type
_entity_poly.pdbx_seq_one_letter_code
_entity_poly.pdbx_strand_id
1 'polypeptide(L)'
;MKHLFHGLRPHCKDASDEDDSKYGCACGANFKCPAGPCIYGSMQCDHILDCWPTGADEIGCPCDEPDLFRCGADGPCLSNFYKCDGVKHCPNGEDEQTCPCVFVCADGSCLLQSLQVCNGLQDCPGGEDELNCPCNTTQFPCETLDN
;
A
#
# COMPACT_ATOMS: atom_id res chain seq x y z
N MET A 1 3.84 43.76 4.75
CA MET A 1 3.57 43.12 3.45
C MET A 1 3.95 41.64 3.61
N LYS A 2 2.98 40.74 3.40
CA LYS A 2 3.10 39.29 3.66
C LYS A 2 3.96 38.62 2.58
N HIS A 3 4.62 37.53 2.98
CA HIS A 3 4.88 36.24 2.29
C HIS A 3 6.16 35.67 2.93
N LEU A 4 6.08 34.97 4.08
CA LEU A 4 5.62 33.60 4.36
C LEU A 4 6.83 32.68 4.55
N PHE A 5 6.86 32.05 5.72
CA PHE A 5 7.83 31.06 6.20
C PHE A 5 7.93 29.84 5.28
N HIS A 6 9.12 29.22 5.30
CA HIS A 6 9.45 27.79 5.47
C HIS A 6 10.75 27.55 4.67
N GLY A 7 11.95 27.45 5.25
CA GLY A 7 12.26 26.56 6.36
C GLY A 7 12.13 25.12 5.87
N LEU A 8 13.24 24.50 5.44
CA LEU A 8 13.64 23.12 5.74
C LEU A 8 14.86 22.71 4.87
N ARG A 9 16.02 22.80 5.52
CA ARG A 9 17.19 21.90 5.48
C ARG A 9 17.73 21.42 4.11
N PRO A 10 18.97 21.83 3.77
CA PRO A 10 19.78 21.16 2.75
C PRO A 10 20.05 19.72 3.18
N HIS A 11 19.64 18.74 2.37
CA HIS A 11 19.95 17.32 2.60
C HIS A 11 21.23 16.89 1.86
N CYS A 12 22.17 17.81 1.65
CA CYS A 12 23.48 17.53 1.05
C CYS A 12 24.58 18.23 1.86
N LYS A 13 25.65 17.51 2.18
CA LYS A 13 26.72 17.96 3.08
C LYS A 13 27.60 19.07 2.48
N ASP A 14 27.43 19.39 1.20
CA ASP A 14 28.33 20.20 0.39
C ASP A 14 27.64 21.36 -0.35
N ALA A 15 26.39 21.72 0.01
CA ALA A 15 25.66 22.85 -0.58
C ALA A 15 25.49 22.81 -2.11
N SER A 16 25.53 21.60 -2.70
CA SER A 16 25.31 21.39 -4.13
C SER A 16 23.85 21.63 -4.58
N ASP A 17 22.97 22.02 -3.66
CA ASP A 17 21.54 22.30 -3.86
C ASP A 17 21.23 23.74 -4.33
N GLU A 18 22.22 24.61 -4.50
CA GLU A 18 22.03 26.00 -4.95
C GLU A 18 22.25 26.19 -6.47
N ASP A 19 22.47 25.12 -7.26
CA ASP A 19 22.48 25.16 -8.73
C ASP A 19 21.31 24.34 -9.31
N ASP A 20 20.13 24.96 -9.30
CA ASP A 20 18.83 24.43 -9.75
C ASP A 20 18.77 24.10 -11.27
N SER A 21 19.84 24.28 -12.04
CA SER A 21 19.72 24.45 -13.50
C SER A 21 20.16 23.28 -14.39
N LYS A 22 20.45 22.08 -13.85
CA LYS A 22 20.91 20.99 -14.75
C LYS A 22 20.29 19.60 -14.60
N TYR A 23 19.80 19.19 -13.42
CA TYR A 23 19.33 17.80 -13.25
C TYR A 23 18.03 17.60 -12.47
N GLY A 24 17.21 18.64 -12.27
CA GLY A 24 15.80 18.50 -11.90
C GLY A 24 15.45 17.84 -10.55
N CYS A 25 16.43 17.28 -9.83
CA CYS A 25 16.35 16.65 -8.51
C CYS A 25 17.69 16.84 -7.76
N ALA A 26 17.62 17.08 -6.44
CA ALA A 26 18.78 17.33 -5.58
C ALA A 26 19.57 16.05 -5.26
N CYS A 27 20.79 16.22 -4.73
CA CYS A 27 21.77 15.14 -4.51
C CYS A 27 21.19 13.93 -3.75
N GLY A 28 21.23 12.76 -4.40
CA GLY A 28 20.71 11.48 -3.92
C GLY A 28 19.38 11.08 -4.57
N ALA A 29 18.49 12.05 -4.83
CA ALA A 29 17.27 11.81 -5.57
C ALA A 29 17.55 11.95 -7.07
N ASN A 30 17.46 10.86 -7.81
CA ASN A 30 17.78 10.79 -9.24
C ASN A 30 16.56 10.47 -10.10
N PHE A 31 15.39 10.20 -9.50
CA PHE A 31 14.14 9.98 -10.21
C PHE A 31 13.14 11.10 -9.89
N LYS A 32 12.60 11.72 -10.95
CA LYS A 32 11.61 12.78 -10.85
C LYS A 32 10.22 12.22 -11.13
N CYS A 33 9.34 12.24 -10.14
CA CYS A 33 7.94 11.87 -10.37
C CYS A 33 7.28 12.84 -11.38
N PRO A 34 6.42 12.35 -12.30
CA PRO A 34 5.77 13.19 -13.33
C PRO A 34 4.99 14.38 -12.78
N ALA A 35 4.36 14.21 -11.61
CA ALA A 35 3.63 15.24 -10.89
C ALA A 35 3.85 15.10 -9.37
N GLY A 36 5.11 15.15 -8.93
CA GLY A 36 5.45 14.88 -7.53
C GLY A 36 6.87 15.25 -7.14
N PRO A 37 7.33 14.77 -5.96
CA PRO A 37 8.67 15.01 -5.47
C PRO A 37 9.72 14.25 -6.29
N CYS A 38 10.98 14.52 -5.98
CA CYS A 38 12.08 13.67 -6.39
C CYS A 38 12.29 12.57 -5.36
N ILE A 39 12.50 11.34 -5.82
CA ILE A 39 12.75 10.17 -4.97
C ILE A 39 14.16 9.62 -5.22
N TYR A 40 14.65 8.83 -4.28
CA TYR A 40 15.93 8.14 -4.41
C TYR A 40 15.83 7.03 -5.46
N GLY A 41 16.94 6.73 -6.14
CA GLY A 41 16.94 5.66 -7.15
C GLY A 41 16.74 4.27 -6.57
N SER A 42 16.90 4.13 -5.26
CA SER A 42 16.53 2.92 -4.53
C SER A 42 15.03 2.72 -4.38
N MET A 43 14.24 3.77 -4.62
CA MET A 43 12.78 3.81 -4.57
C MET A 43 12.18 3.71 -5.98
N GLN A 44 12.98 3.30 -6.96
CA GLN A 44 12.51 3.01 -8.31
C GLN A 44 12.51 1.50 -8.49
N CYS A 45 11.37 0.93 -8.86
CA CYS A 45 11.17 -0.51 -8.93
C CYS A 45 11.45 -1.23 -7.60
N ASP A 46 11.04 -0.62 -6.48
CA ASP A 46 11.14 -1.22 -5.14
C ASP A 46 9.82 -1.87 -4.67
N HIS A 47 8.82 -1.90 -5.57
CA HIS A 47 7.49 -2.45 -5.40
C HIS A 47 6.59 -1.68 -4.43
N ILE A 48 6.98 -0.44 -4.10
CA ILE A 48 6.23 0.51 -3.28
C ILE A 48 5.85 1.71 -4.14
N LEU A 49 4.68 2.30 -3.89
CA LEU A 49 4.25 3.50 -4.60
C LEU A 49 4.77 4.77 -3.92
N ASP A 50 5.92 5.26 -4.36
CA ASP A 50 6.49 6.51 -3.86
C ASP A 50 6.11 7.73 -4.71
N CYS A 51 5.86 7.54 -6.02
CA CYS A 51 5.35 8.61 -6.87
C CYS A 51 3.83 8.72 -6.85
N TRP A 52 3.26 9.33 -5.82
CA TRP A 52 1.82 9.64 -5.80
C TRP A 52 1.43 10.71 -6.83
N PRO A 53 0.25 10.62 -7.51
CA PRO A 53 -0.75 9.55 -7.45
C PRO A 53 -0.56 8.44 -8.49
N THR A 54 0.45 8.53 -9.36
CA THR A 54 0.54 7.67 -10.55
C THR A 54 1.31 6.38 -10.33
N GLY A 55 2.15 6.29 -9.29
CA GLY A 55 3.07 5.17 -9.08
C GLY A 55 4.12 5.03 -10.17
N ALA A 56 4.56 6.16 -10.74
CA ALA A 56 5.40 6.18 -11.95
C ALA A 56 6.78 5.55 -11.77
N ASP A 57 7.26 5.50 -10.53
CA ASP A 57 8.44 4.79 -10.07
C ASP A 57 8.35 3.27 -10.25
N GLU A 58 7.14 2.71 -10.28
CA GLU A 58 6.87 1.28 -10.43
C GLU A 58 6.34 0.90 -11.84
N ILE A 59 6.22 1.87 -12.75
CA ILE A 59 5.76 1.64 -14.13
C ILE A 59 6.94 1.21 -15.01
N GLY A 60 6.73 0.14 -15.79
CA GLY A 60 7.76 -0.41 -16.68
C GLY A 60 8.86 -1.23 -15.97
N CYS A 61 8.67 -1.53 -14.68
CA CYS A 61 9.53 -2.41 -13.90
C CYS A 61 9.26 -3.90 -14.20
N PRO A 62 10.26 -4.80 -14.05
CA PRO A 62 10.06 -6.25 -14.09
C PRO A 62 9.00 -6.68 -13.08
N CYS A 63 8.16 -7.65 -13.43
CA CYS A 63 7.05 -8.10 -12.59
C CYS A 63 6.84 -9.62 -12.68
N ASP A 64 7.95 -10.33 -12.81
CA ASP A 64 7.97 -11.78 -13.05
C ASP A 64 8.20 -12.58 -11.76
N GLU A 65 8.46 -11.89 -10.65
CA GLU A 65 8.64 -12.51 -9.34
C GLU A 65 7.29 -13.03 -8.80
N PRO A 66 7.27 -14.17 -8.11
CA PRO A 66 6.04 -14.84 -7.69
C PRO A 66 5.21 -14.03 -6.68
N ASP A 67 5.85 -13.18 -5.89
CA ASP A 67 5.22 -12.37 -4.85
C ASP A 67 4.82 -10.96 -5.34
N LEU A 68 4.84 -10.73 -6.65
CA LEU A 68 4.45 -9.47 -7.28
C LEU A 68 3.22 -9.63 -8.17
N PHE A 69 2.51 -8.52 -8.38
CA PHE A 69 1.43 -8.42 -9.36
C PHE A 69 1.47 -7.07 -10.07
N ARG A 70 1.00 -7.04 -11.32
CA ARG A 70 0.86 -5.81 -12.09
C ARG A 70 -0.56 -5.26 -12.01
N CYS A 71 -0.69 -3.98 -11.72
CA CYS A 71 -1.95 -3.25 -11.87
C CYS A 71 -2.29 -3.12 -13.37
N GLY A 72 -3.26 -3.89 -13.85
CA GLY A 72 -3.66 -3.88 -15.26
C GLY A 72 -2.54 -4.31 -16.22
N ALA A 73 -2.61 -3.88 -17.49
CA ALA A 73 -1.64 -4.27 -18.52
C ALA A 73 -0.32 -3.49 -18.42
N ASP A 74 -0.39 -2.17 -18.15
CA ASP A 74 0.75 -1.25 -18.20
C ASP A 74 0.96 -0.46 -16.89
N GLY A 75 0.28 -0.85 -15.81
CA GLY A 75 0.36 -0.14 -14.53
C GLY A 75 1.56 -0.57 -13.67
N PRO A 76 1.62 -0.01 -12.45
CA PRO A 76 2.71 -0.29 -11.51
C PRO A 76 2.77 -1.77 -11.14
N CYS A 77 3.97 -2.26 -10.88
CA CYS A 77 4.20 -3.58 -10.31
C CYS A 77 4.29 -3.47 -8.78
N LEU A 78 3.44 -4.19 -8.07
CA LEU A 78 3.29 -4.09 -6.62
C LEU A 78 3.49 -5.45 -5.96
N SER A 79 3.83 -5.45 -4.68
CA SER A 79 3.83 -6.68 -3.89
C SER A 79 2.42 -7.23 -3.71
N ASN A 80 2.25 -8.55 -3.78
CA ASN A 80 1.00 -9.26 -3.47
C ASN A 80 0.44 -8.93 -2.09
N PHE A 81 1.23 -8.37 -1.16
CA PHE A 81 0.73 -7.84 0.11
C PHE A 81 -0.30 -6.72 -0.05
N TYR A 82 -0.22 -5.92 -1.12
CA TYR A 82 -1.17 -4.85 -1.43
C TYR A 82 -2.44 -5.35 -2.11
N LYS A 83 -2.52 -6.64 -2.43
CA LYS A 83 -3.68 -7.20 -3.11
C LYS A 83 -4.71 -7.61 -2.08
N CYS A 84 -5.92 -7.08 -2.21
CA CYS A 84 -7.03 -7.39 -1.31
C CYS A 84 -6.70 -7.00 0.13
N ASP A 85 -6.08 -5.83 0.30
CA ASP A 85 -5.71 -5.33 1.61
C ASP A 85 -6.71 -4.28 2.15
N GLY A 86 -7.81 -4.05 1.41
CA GLY A 86 -8.86 -3.10 1.73
C GLY A 86 -8.52 -1.66 1.36
N VAL A 87 -7.34 -1.39 0.79
CA VAL A 87 -6.89 -0.07 0.38
C VAL A 87 -6.55 -0.10 -1.11
N LYS A 88 -6.97 0.93 -1.84
CA LYS A 88 -6.64 1.05 -3.27
C LYS A 88 -5.22 1.54 -3.44
N HIS A 89 -4.34 0.66 -3.87
CA HIS A 89 -2.98 0.94 -4.31
C HIS A 89 -2.92 1.11 -5.82
N CYS A 90 -3.65 0.31 -6.59
CA CYS A 90 -3.68 0.49 -8.04
C CYS A 90 -4.44 1.77 -8.44
N PRO A 91 -4.09 2.41 -9.58
CA PRO A 91 -4.74 3.65 -10.04
C PRO A 91 -6.27 3.58 -10.16
N ASN A 92 -6.84 2.41 -10.50
CA ASN A 92 -8.29 2.21 -10.54
C ASN A 92 -8.78 1.24 -9.45
N GLY A 93 -7.93 0.89 -8.48
CA GLY A 93 -8.24 -0.05 -7.41
C GLY A 93 -8.41 -1.50 -7.89
N GLU A 94 -7.72 -1.90 -8.96
CA GLU A 94 -7.76 -3.27 -9.51
C GLU A 94 -7.30 -4.34 -8.52
N ASP A 95 -6.40 -3.96 -7.61
CA ASP A 95 -5.93 -4.75 -6.48
C ASP A 95 -7.06 -5.20 -5.54
N GLU A 96 -8.17 -4.44 -5.49
CA GLU A 96 -9.31 -4.69 -4.61
C GLU A 96 -10.56 -5.25 -5.36
N GLN A 97 -10.47 -5.49 -6.68
CA GLN A 97 -11.63 -5.88 -7.49
C GLN A 97 -11.81 -7.40 -7.63
N THR A 98 -10.72 -8.16 -7.64
CA THR A 98 -10.76 -9.62 -7.87
C THR A 98 -10.21 -10.36 -6.66
N CYS A 99 -10.83 -10.10 -5.52
CA CYS A 99 -10.45 -10.73 -4.27
C CYS A 99 -11.19 -12.04 -4.06
N PRO A 100 -10.47 -13.13 -3.70
CA PRO A 100 -11.13 -14.39 -3.44
C PRO A 100 -12.08 -14.22 -2.27
N CYS A 101 -13.35 -14.55 -2.50
CA CYS A 101 -14.32 -14.61 -1.42
C CYS A 101 -14.04 -15.85 -0.59
N VAL A 102 -13.53 -15.68 0.62
CA VAL A 102 -13.17 -16.82 1.46
C VAL A 102 -14.22 -17.12 2.52
N PHE A 103 -14.92 -16.09 2.98
CA PHE A 103 -16.02 -16.23 3.92
C PHE A 103 -17.22 -15.39 3.46
N VAL A 104 -18.42 -15.97 3.56
CA VAL A 104 -19.67 -15.30 3.18
C VAL A 104 -20.53 -15.18 4.43
N CYS A 105 -20.85 -13.95 4.81
CA CYS A 105 -21.76 -13.62 5.90
C CYS A 105 -23.20 -14.07 5.59
N ALA A 106 -24.05 -14.14 6.61
CA ALA A 106 -25.46 -14.52 6.48
C ALA A 106 -26.28 -13.54 5.61
N ASP A 107 -25.86 -12.28 5.51
CA ASP A 107 -26.48 -11.27 4.65
C ASP A 107 -25.97 -11.31 3.19
N GLY A 108 -24.99 -12.17 2.90
CA GLY A 108 -24.34 -12.29 1.59
C GLY A 108 -23.10 -11.40 1.41
N SER A 109 -22.69 -10.66 2.44
CA SER A 109 -21.42 -9.92 2.43
C SER A 109 -20.23 -10.88 2.33
N CYS A 110 -19.23 -10.50 1.56
CA CYS A 110 -18.06 -11.33 1.29
C CYS A 110 -16.83 -10.77 2.00
N LEU A 111 -16.14 -11.62 2.75
CA LEU A 111 -14.99 -11.25 3.57
C LEU A 111 -13.69 -11.90 3.09
N LEU A 112 -12.61 -11.17 3.29
CA LEU A 112 -11.24 -11.55 2.94
C LEU A 112 -10.59 -12.27 4.12
N GLN A 113 -10.12 -13.51 3.92
CA GLN A 113 -9.64 -14.36 5.01
C GLN A 113 -8.51 -13.72 5.83
N SER A 114 -7.56 -13.07 5.18
CA SER A 114 -6.38 -12.51 5.83
C SER A 114 -6.67 -11.24 6.64
N LEU A 115 -7.81 -10.60 6.42
CA LEU A 115 -8.10 -9.28 6.99
C LEU A 115 -9.37 -9.19 7.81
N GLN A 116 -10.38 -10.02 7.51
CA GLN A 116 -11.75 -9.85 7.99
C GLN A 116 -12.34 -11.13 8.59
N VAL A 117 -11.56 -12.21 8.66
CA VAL A 117 -12.00 -13.46 9.27
C VAL A 117 -11.08 -13.73 10.44
N CYS A 118 -11.64 -13.84 11.63
CA CYS A 118 -10.89 -14.07 12.87
C CYS A 118 -9.86 -12.97 13.17
N ASN A 119 -10.22 -11.71 12.89
CA ASN A 119 -9.35 -10.55 13.13
C ASN A 119 -9.67 -9.84 14.47
N GLY A 120 -10.66 -10.33 15.23
CA GLY A 120 -11.12 -9.74 16.49
C GLY A 120 -12.09 -8.56 16.31
N LEU A 121 -12.54 -8.28 15.10
CA LEU A 121 -13.52 -7.26 14.75
C LEU A 121 -14.77 -7.95 14.20
N GLN A 122 -15.93 -7.35 14.43
CA GLN A 122 -17.17 -7.82 13.85
C GLN A 122 -17.31 -7.25 12.43
N ASP A 123 -16.89 -8.00 11.42
CA ASP A 123 -17.04 -7.65 10.00
C ASP A 123 -18.36 -8.17 9.41
N CYS A 124 -18.89 -9.29 9.91
CA CYS A 124 -20.25 -9.73 9.56
C CYS A 124 -21.34 -9.15 10.49
N PRO A 125 -22.59 -9.02 10.01
CA PRO A 125 -23.69 -8.49 10.82
C PRO A 125 -23.98 -9.27 12.12
N GLY A 126 -23.67 -10.57 12.15
CA GLY A 126 -23.81 -11.43 13.32
C GLY A 126 -22.50 -11.79 14.02
N GLY A 127 -21.36 -11.24 13.57
CA GLY A 127 -20.03 -11.61 14.09
C GLY A 127 -19.64 -13.05 13.78
N GLU A 128 -20.29 -13.68 12.79
CA GLU A 128 -20.03 -15.06 12.40
C GLU A 128 -18.61 -15.30 11.87
N ASP A 129 -17.97 -14.25 11.37
CA ASP A 129 -16.57 -14.16 10.97
C ASP A 129 -15.58 -14.36 12.12
N GLU A 130 -16.05 -14.16 13.36
CA GLU A 130 -15.28 -14.33 14.59
C GLU A 130 -15.65 -15.62 15.34
N LEU A 131 -16.50 -16.46 14.76
CA LEU A 131 -16.91 -17.74 15.36
C LEU A 131 -16.04 -18.89 14.82
N ASN A 132 -15.70 -19.84 15.71
CA ASN A 132 -14.95 -21.06 15.36
C ASN A 132 -13.57 -20.81 14.72
N CYS A 133 -12.92 -19.71 15.07
CA CYS A 133 -11.57 -19.39 14.64
C CYS A 133 -10.57 -20.46 15.07
N PRO A 134 -9.59 -20.85 14.22
CA PRO A 134 -8.57 -21.81 14.58
C PRO A 134 -7.75 -21.25 15.75
N CYS A 135 -7.94 -21.84 16.93
CA CYS A 135 -7.19 -21.47 18.12
C CYS A 135 -5.73 -21.90 17.93
N ASN A 136 -4.80 -20.94 17.95
CA ASN A 136 -3.39 -21.27 18.15
C ASN A 136 -3.23 -21.83 19.58
N THR A 137 -2.17 -22.63 19.85
CA THR A 137 -1.93 -23.25 21.17
C THR A 137 -1.75 -22.25 22.32
N THR A 138 -1.70 -20.96 22.00
CA THR A 138 -1.58 -19.83 22.92
C THR A 138 -2.87 -19.02 23.12
N GLN A 139 -3.97 -19.39 22.46
CA GLN A 139 -5.24 -18.68 22.51
C GLN A 139 -6.32 -19.52 23.20
N PHE A 140 -7.10 -18.89 24.08
CA PHE A 140 -8.25 -19.50 24.76
C PHE A 140 -9.55 -18.93 24.18
N PRO A 141 -10.61 -19.74 24.02
CA PRO A 141 -11.90 -19.24 23.57
C PRO A 141 -12.41 -18.16 24.53
N CYS A 142 -12.97 -17.07 23.99
CA CYS A 142 -13.71 -16.11 24.82
C CYS A 142 -14.93 -16.83 25.40
N GLU A 143 -14.99 -16.93 26.73
CA GLU A 143 -16.22 -17.28 27.40
C GLU A 143 -17.21 -16.15 27.17
N THR A 144 -18.32 -16.44 26.50
CA THR A 144 -19.49 -15.57 26.54
C THR A 144 -19.84 -15.38 28.00
N LEU A 145 -19.83 -14.13 28.48
CA LEU A 145 -20.38 -13.81 29.80
C LEU A 145 -21.89 -14.00 29.71
N ASP A 146 -22.34 -15.25 29.83
CA ASP A 146 -23.69 -15.59 30.21
C ASP A 146 -23.88 -15.23 31.69
N ASN A 147 -24.29 -13.98 31.96
CA ASN A 147 -25.33 -13.60 32.95
C ASN A 147 -25.56 -12.07 32.94
#